data_AF-A0A948V0B7-F1
#
_entry.id   AF-A0A948V0B7-F1
#
_cell.length_a   1.000
_cell.length_b   1.000
_cell.length_c   1.000
_cell.angle_alpha   90.00
_cell.angle_beta   90.00
_cell.angle_gamma   90.00
#
_symmetry.space_group_name_H-M   'P 1'
#
loop_
_entity.id
_entity.type
_entity.pdbx_description
1 polymer ?
#
loop_
_entity_poly.entity_id
_entity_poly.type
_entity_poly.pdbx_seq_one_letter_code
_entity_poly.pdbx_strand_id
1 'polypeptide(L)'
;MADVLRVILLVALAAAALTTGALVLAWWMEPIRRMRRALLKSLGAVPEAEALSPAEGRAAGLDFDGAQVAVLWNRGGSGLVYAF
;
A
#
# COMPACT_ATOMS: atom_id res chain seq x y z
N MET A 1 -40.73 11.07 -18.64
CA MET A 1 -40.04 11.62 -17.45
C MET A 1 -39.36 10.53 -16.62
N ALA A 2 -40.03 9.42 -16.28
CA ALA A 2 -39.44 8.34 -15.48
C ALA A 2 -38.18 7.70 -16.12
N ASP A 3 -38.18 7.46 -17.43
CA ASP A 3 -37.01 6.86 -18.11
C ASP A 3 -35.78 7.77 -18.11
N VAL A 4 -35.99 9.08 -18.29
CA VAL A 4 -34.92 10.09 -18.22
C VAL A 4 -34.30 10.10 -16.82
N LEU A 5 -35.14 10.09 -15.77
CA LEU A 5 -34.68 10.03 -14.39
C LEU A 5 -33.89 8.73 -14.12
N ARG A 6 -34.38 7.59 -14.61
CA ARG A 6 -33.71 6.29 -14.47
C ARG A 6 -32.33 6.29 -15.10
N VAL A 7 -32.19 6.83 -16.31
CA VAL A 7 -30.90 6.94 -17.00
C VAL A 7 -29.95 7.82 -16.20
N ILE A 8 -30.40 8.99 -15.72
CA ILE A 8 -29.58 9.89 -14.90
C ILE A 8 -29.10 9.17 -13.63
N LEU A 9 -29.98 8.44 -12.94
CA LEU A 9 -29.63 7.70 -11.72
C LEU A 9 -28.61 6.58 -11.99
N LEU A 10 -28.76 5.84 -13.09
CA LEU A 10 -27.81 4.80 -13.47
C LEU A 10 -26.43 5.38 -13.81
N VAL A 11 -26.40 6.51 -14.51
CA VAL A 11 -25.15 7.21 -14.82
C VAL A 11 -24.50 7.75 -13.53
N ALA A 12 -25.29 8.35 -12.64
CA ALA A 12 -24.79 8.84 -11.35
C ALA A 12 -24.24 7.69 -10.49
N LEU A 13 -24.92 6.54 -10.47
CA LEU A 13 -24.47 5.35 -9.76
C LEU A 13 -23.17 4.80 -10.35
N ALA A 14 -23.07 4.72 -11.68
CA ALA A 14 -21.85 4.28 -12.35
C ALA A 14 -20.67 5.23 -12.07
N ALA A 15 -20.90 6.55 -12.12
CA ALA A 15 -19.89 7.54 -11.76
C ALA A 15 -19.44 7.39 -10.30
N ALA A 16 -20.39 7.25 -9.37
CA ALA A 16 -20.08 7.02 -7.95
C ALA A 16 -19.24 5.75 -7.74
N ALA A 17 -19.63 4.64 -8.37
CA ALA A 17 -18.91 3.38 -8.28
C ALA A 17 -17.46 3.51 -8.81
N LEU A 18 -17.27 4.20 -9.94
CA LEU A 18 -15.93 4.44 -10.50
C LEU A 18 -15.08 5.31 -9.58
N THR A 19 -15.64 6.39 -9.01
CA THR A 19 -14.92 7.26 -8.08
C THR A 19 -14.53 6.51 -6.80
N THR A 20 -15.44 5.72 -6.24
CA THR A 20 -15.14 4.88 -5.07
C THR A 20 -14.05 3.86 -5.40
N GLY A 21 -14.11 3.21 -6.56
CA GLY A 21 -13.07 2.29 -7.03
C GLY A 21 -11.70 2.97 -7.16
N ALA A 22 -11.66 4.17 -7.74
CA ALA A 22 -10.43 4.95 -7.86
C ALA A 22 -9.86 5.37 -6.49
N LEU A 23 -10.71 5.76 -5.54
CA LEU A 23 -10.30 6.07 -4.16
C LEU A 23 -9.71 4.85 -3.46
N VAL A 24 -10.34 3.68 -3.60
CA VAL A 24 -9.82 2.43 -3.03
C VAL A 24 -8.47 2.06 -3.64
N LEU A 25 -8.31 2.21 -4.96
CA LEU A 25 -7.04 1.97 -5.64
C LEU A 25 -5.95 2.96 -5.19
N ALA A 26 -6.28 4.24 -5.10
CA ALA A 26 -5.36 5.28 -4.63
C ALA A 26 -4.91 5.00 -3.19
N TRP A 27 -5.86 4.66 -2.31
CA TRP A 27 -5.60 4.23 -0.94
C TRP A 27 -4.73 2.97 -0.90
N TRP A 28 -5.01 1.97 -1.73
CA TRP A 28 -4.21 0.75 -1.80
C TRP A 28 -2.77 1.03 -2.27
N MET A 29 -2.59 2.00 -3.15
CA MET A 29 -1.29 2.46 -3.65
C MET A 29 -0.58 3.47 -2.76
N GLU A 30 -1.18 3.87 -1.61
CA GLU A 30 -0.53 4.77 -0.66
C GLU A 30 0.90 4.28 -0.33
N PRO A 31 1.92 5.14 -0.49
CA PRO A 31 3.32 4.74 -0.36
C PRO A 31 3.62 4.01 0.94
N ILE A 32 3.02 4.44 2.06
CA ILE A 32 3.18 3.82 3.38
C ILE A 32 2.66 2.39 3.37
N ARG A 33 1.43 2.16 2.89
CA ARG A 33 0.80 0.83 2.85
C ARG A 33 1.54 -0.11 1.92
N ARG A 34 1.97 0.41 0.77
CA ARG A 34 2.77 -0.34 -0.19
C ARG A 34 4.12 -0.75 0.40
N MET A 35 4.82 0.16 1.08
CA MET A 35 6.11 -0.11 1.70
C MET A 35 5.98 -1.08 2.88
N ARG A 36 4.95 -0.98 3.71
CA ARG A 36 4.71 -1.93 4.81
C ARG A 36 4.45 -3.35 4.28
N ARG A 37 3.70 -3.49 3.18
CA ARG A 37 3.52 -4.79 2.50
C ARG A 37 4.84 -5.34 1.95
N ALA A 38 5.70 -4.46 1.42
CA ALA A 38 7.01 -4.88 0.94
C ALA A 38 7.93 -5.32 2.10
N LEU A 39 7.94 -4.60 3.22
CA LEU A 39 8.68 -4.99 4.43
C LEU A 39 8.21 -6.35 4.96
N LEU A 40 6.89 -6.53 5.09
CA LEU A 40 6.32 -7.81 5.54
C LEU A 40 6.68 -8.97 4.60
N LYS A 41 6.71 -8.73 3.28
CA LYS A 41 7.15 -9.72 2.31
C LYS A 41 8.65 -10.05 2.44
N SER A 42 9.48 -9.07 2.76
CA SER A 42 10.93 -9.23 2.86
C SER A 42 11.39 -9.86 4.17
N LEU A 43 10.75 -9.51 5.29
CA LEU A 43 11.05 -10.08 6.62
C LEU A 43 10.32 -11.41 6.86
N GLY A 44 9.19 -11.66 6.18
CA GLY A 44 8.34 -12.82 6.45
C GLY A 44 7.51 -12.70 7.74
N ALA A 45 7.76 -11.67 8.55
CA ALA A 45 7.05 -11.33 9.77
C ALA A 45 6.64 -9.86 9.79
N VAL A 46 5.79 -9.48 10.75
CA VAL A 46 5.48 -8.07 11.01
C VAL A 46 6.71 -7.44 11.67
N PRO A 47 7.31 -6.39 11.11
CA PRO A 47 8.46 -5.72 11.73
C PRO A 47 8.06 -5.16 13.11
N GLU A 48 8.85 -5.47 14.13
CA GLU A 48 8.65 -4.99 15.50
C GLU A 48 9.11 -3.54 15.64
N ALA A 49 10.13 -3.14 14.88
CA ALA A 49 10.49 -1.75 14.70
C ALA A 49 10.56 -1.42 13.21
N GLU A 50 9.87 -0.36 12.80
CA GLU A 50 9.86 0.15 11.42
C GLU A 50 10.26 1.62 11.35
N ALA A 51 11.04 1.98 10.33
CA ALA A 51 11.35 3.35 9.97
C ALA A 51 11.00 3.57 8.50
N LEU A 52 10.07 4.49 8.23
CA LEU A 52 9.54 4.74 6.89
C LEU A 52 9.88 6.17 6.46
N SER A 53 10.43 6.33 5.27
CA SER A 53 10.55 7.61 4.57
C SER A 53 9.75 7.56 3.27
N PRO A 54 8.44 7.91 3.31
CA PRO A 54 7.55 7.83 2.14
C PRO A 54 7.97 8.74 0.99
N ALA A 55 8.54 9.91 1.30
CA ALA A 55 9.00 10.87 0.30
C ALA A 55 10.20 10.33 -0.50
N GLU A 56 11.12 9.65 0.18
CA GLU A 56 12.30 9.05 -0.45
C GLU A 56 12.05 7.63 -0.97
N GLY A 57 10.89 7.04 -0.65
CA GLY A 57 10.55 5.67 -0.99
C GLY A 57 11.48 4.65 -0.31
N ARG A 58 11.90 4.95 0.92
CA ARG A 58 12.77 4.09 1.73
C ARG A 58 12.03 3.56 2.94
N ALA A 59 12.32 2.32 3.32
CA ALA A 59 11.72 1.67 4.47
C ALA A 59 12.76 0.76 5.11
N ALA A 60 12.86 0.78 6.43
CA ALA A 60 13.65 -0.17 7.20
C ALA A 60 12.73 -0.88 8.19
N GLY A 61 12.93 -2.18 8.38
CA GLY A 61 12.19 -3.00 9.33
C GLY A 61 13.15 -3.94 10.05
N LEU A 62 12.88 -4.15 11.33
CA LEU A 62 13.64 -5.03 12.21
C LEU A 62 12.68 -6.09 12.75
N ASP A 63 13.14 -7.34 12.73
CA ASP A 63 12.51 -8.49 13.35
C ASP A 63 13.50 -9.04 14.39
N PHE A 64 13.22 -8.83 15.68
CA PHE A 64 14.11 -9.28 16.76
C PHE A 64 13.98 -10.78 17.01
N ASP A 65 12.79 -11.35 16.82
CA ASP A 65 12.54 -12.80 16.96
C ASP A 65 13.27 -13.59 15.86
N GLY A 66 13.22 -13.10 14.62
CA GLY A 66 13.91 -13.69 13.48
C GLY A 66 15.39 -13.30 13.35
N ALA A 67 15.87 -12.36 14.16
CA ALA A 67 17.19 -11.73 14.05
C ALA A 67 17.47 -11.16 12.64
N GLN A 68 16.48 -10.49 12.04
CA GLN A 68 16.57 -9.95 10.68
C GLN A 68 16.41 -8.43 10.62
N VAL A 69 17.10 -7.82 9.68
CA VAL A 69 17.02 -6.40 9.35
C VAL A 69 16.79 -6.25 7.85
N ALA A 70 15.64 -5.71 7.46
CA ALA A 70 15.35 -5.39 6.07
C ALA A 70 15.49 -3.89 5.83
N VAL A 71 16.33 -3.51 4.88
CA VAL A 71 16.46 -2.14 4.37
C VAL A 71 15.98 -2.13 2.92
N LEU A 72 14.84 -1.50 2.68
CA LEU A 72 14.19 -1.39 1.38
C LEU A 72 14.33 0.02 0.82
N TRP A 73 14.50 0.12 -0.50
CA TRP A 73 14.46 1.36 -1.26
C TRP A 73 13.61 1.19 -2.52
N ASN A 74 13.46 2.26 -3.31
CA ASN A 74 12.61 2.26 -4.50
C ASN A 74 11.17 1.80 -4.19
N ARG A 75 10.59 2.29 -3.07
CA ARG A 75 9.25 1.94 -2.56
C ARG A 75 9.04 0.43 -2.36
N GLY A 76 10.10 -0.28 -1.95
CA GLY A 76 10.07 -1.73 -1.75
C GLY A 76 10.31 -2.57 -3.01
N GLY A 77 10.74 -1.95 -4.12
CA GLY A 77 11.15 -2.66 -5.33
C GLY A 77 12.54 -3.28 -5.24
N SER A 78 13.36 -2.84 -4.30
CA SER A 78 14.72 -3.35 -4.07
C SER A 78 15.07 -3.20 -2.60
N GLY A 79 16.01 -4.01 -2.11
CA GLY A 79 16.40 -3.97 -0.71
C GLY A 79 17.49 -4.97 -0.36
N LEU A 80 18.01 -4.83 0.85
CA LEU A 80 18.90 -5.77 1.51
C LEU A 80 18.19 -6.33 2.74
N VAL A 81 18.26 -7.64 2.89
CA VAL A 81 17.84 -8.32 4.12
C VAL A 81 19.09 -8.91 4.74
N TYR A 82 19.41 -8.44 5.94
CA TYR A 82 20.47 -8.98 6.77
C TYR A 82 19.81 -9.97 7.73
N ALA A 83 20.31 -11.19 7.76
CA ALA A 83 19.94 -12.20 8.75
C ALA A 83 21.19 -12.56 9.55
N PHE A 84 21.06 -12.61 10.88
CA PHE A 84 22.15 -12.90 11.81
C PHE A 84 22.01 -14.29 12.41
#